data_AF-A0A2V6CZZ3-F1
#
_entry.id   AF-A0A2V6CZZ3-F1
#
_cell.length_a   1.000
_cell.length_b   1.000
_cell.length_c   1.000
_cell.angle_alpha   90.00
_cell.angle_beta   90.00
_cell.angle_gamma   90.00
#
_symmetry.space_group_name_H-M   'P 1'
#
loop_
_entity.id
_entity.type
_entity.pdbx_description
1 polymer ?
#
loop_
_entity_poly.entity_id
_entity_poly.type
_entity_poly.pdbx_seq_one_letter_code
_entity_poly.pdbx_strand_id
1 'polypeptide(L)'
;TTGVPTMSLSTPPSDWAGQIAVLRIDGVRTNEHALFHRPSRTLVVADLFFSFPSEMRGWPRFFVRHVMRLPRLFGVSVFFRRLMIRDKQAFVRSMNALLRWDFERLIVAHWEPIEKDAKEAIEQALRDSGFQCGRGPSAPTPSAS
;
A
#
# COMPACT_ATOMS: atom_id res chain seq x y z
N THR A 1 25.53 -9.10 4.00
CA THR A 1 24.88 -8.09 4.86
C THR A 1 25.68 -6.81 4.74
N THR A 2 25.15 -5.77 4.09
CA THR A 2 25.76 -4.43 4.09
C THR A 2 25.85 -3.96 5.54
N GLY A 3 27.03 -3.60 6.05
CA GLY A 3 27.28 -3.26 7.46
C GLY A 3 26.59 -1.98 7.96
N VAL A 4 25.43 -1.64 7.42
CA VAL A 4 24.60 -0.52 7.86
C VAL A 4 23.79 -1.01 9.06
N PRO A 5 23.96 -0.40 10.25
CA PRO A 5 23.13 -0.73 11.40
C PRO A 5 21.66 -0.43 11.08
N THR A 6 20.77 -1.37 11.37
CA THR A 6 19.33 -1.22 11.16
C THR A 6 18.61 -1.28 12.50
N MET A 7 17.58 -0.45 12.65
CA MET A 7 16.69 -0.45 13.81
C MET A 7 15.30 -0.95 13.40
N SER A 8 14.56 -1.50 14.36
CA SER A 8 13.20 -1.97 14.12
C SER A 8 12.23 -0.80 13.93
N LEU A 9 11.29 -0.94 12.99
CA LEU A 9 10.19 0.02 12.79
C LEU A 9 8.99 -0.23 13.71
N SER A 10 9.05 -1.25 14.58
CA SER A 10 8.00 -1.51 15.58
C SER A 10 7.85 -0.36 16.59
N THR A 11 8.93 0.38 16.83
CA THR A 11 8.92 1.67 17.54
C THR A 11 9.59 2.68 16.64
N PRO A 12 8.84 3.57 15.97
CA PRO A 12 9.43 4.57 15.09
C PRO A 12 10.31 5.53 15.90
N PRO A 13 11.37 6.11 15.29
CA PRO A 13 12.21 7.12 15.93
C PRO A 13 11.38 8.28 16.51
N SER A 14 11.81 8.83 17.64
CA SER A 14 11.14 9.98 18.27
C SER A 14 11.02 11.18 17.34
N ASP A 15 12.00 11.37 16.47
CA ASP A 15 12.07 12.50 15.52
C ASP A 15 10.95 12.45 14.47
N TRP A 16 10.32 11.29 14.31
CA TRP A 16 9.19 11.08 13.39
C TRP A 16 7.83 11.32 14.06
N ALA A 17 7.80 11.53 15.38
CA ALA A 17 6.56 11.69 16.13
C ALA A 17 5.70 12.82 15.54
N GLY A 18 4.42 12.53 15.32
CA GLY A 18 3.47 13.46 14.71
C GLY A 18 3.65 13.69 13.20
N GLN A 19 4.74 13.24 12.59
CA GLN A 19 5.04 13.45 11.17
C GLN A 19 4.87 12.18 10.33
N ILE A 20 5.48 11.07 10.76
CA ILE A 20 5.43 9.79 10.04
C ILE A 20 4.70 8.76 10.90
N ALA A 21 3.58 8.25 10.39
CA ALA A 21 2.94 7.07 10.96
C ALA A 21 3.48 5.80 10.29
N VAL A 22 3.63 4.73 11.06
CA VAL A 22 4.08 3.43 10.57
C VAL A 22 2.98 2.41 10.82
N LEU A 23 2.69 1.58 9.82
CA LEU A 23 1.76 0.46 9.91
C LEU A 23 2.45 -0.77 9.36
N ARG A 24 2.64 -1.79 10.20
CA ARG A 24 3.03 -3.12 9.74
C ARG A 24 1.87 -3.74 8.97
N ILE A 25 2.17 -4.34 7.82
CA ILE A 25 1.18 -5.07 7.05
C ILE A 25 1.15 -6.51 7.55
N ASP A 26 0.08 -6.88 8.23
CA ASP A 26 -0.11 -8.23 8.74
C ASP A 26 -0.59 -9.18 7.64
N GLY A 27 -0.43 -10.48 7.88
CA GLY A 27 -0.92 -11.53 6.98
C GLY A 27 -0.03 -11.80 5.77
N VAL A 28 1.14 -11.15 5.67
CA VAL A 28 2.18 -11.44 4.67
C VAL A 28 3.40 -12.12 5.31
N ARG A 29 4.18 -12.87 4.51
CA ARG A 29 5.44 -13.49 4.95
C ARG A 29 6.59 -12.51 5.13
N THR A 30 6.52 -11.37 4.45
CA THR A 30 7.57 -10.35 4.46
C THR A 30 7.39 -9.39 5.63
N ASN A 31 8.45 -8.65 5.96
CA ASN A 31 8.40 -7.59 6.97
C ASN A 31 7.93 -6.26 6.35
N GLU A 32 6.79 -6.29 5.65
CA GLU A 32 6.26 -5.13 4.91
C GLU A 32 5.67 -4.10 5.87
N HIS A 33 6.01 -2.83 5.65
CA HIS A 33 5.49 -1.69 6.39
C HIS A 33 5.03 -0.61 5.42
N ALA A 34 3.92 0.03 5.75
CA ALA A 34 3.48 1.27 5.14
C ALA A 34 3.87 2.45 6.03
N LEU A 35 4.48 3.46 5.43
CA LEU A 35 4.83 4.71 6.09
C LEU A 35 3.94 5.82 5.55
N PHE A 36 3.31 6.59 6.43
CA PHE A 36 2.47 7.72 6.04
C PHE A 36 3.08 9.01 6.57
N HIS A 37 3.61 9.81 5.65
CA HIS A 37 4.10 11.16 5.94
C HIS A 37 2.91 12.13 5.90
N ARG A 38 2.48 12.57 7.09
CA ARG A 38 1.28 13.38 7.30
C ARG A 38 1.37 14.76 6.65
N PRO A 39 2.47 15.52 6.77
CA PRO A 39 2.54 16.88 6.21
C PRO A 39 2.34 16.92 4.69
N SER A 40 2.91 15.95 3.95
CA SER A 40 2.77 15.89 2.49
C SER A 40 1.63 14.98 2.02
N ARG A 41 0.89 14.37 2.94
CA ARG A 41 -0.15 13.36 2.63
C ARG A 41 0.36 12.23 1.73
N THR A 42 1.59 11.78 1.97
CA THR A 42 2.25 10.76 1.13
C THR A 42 2.31 9.42 1.85
N LEU A 43 1.77 8.39 1.21
CA LEU A 43 1.96 7.01 1.57
C LEU A 43 3.23 6.46 0.88
N VAL A 44 4.06 5.72 1.61
CA VAL A 44 5.24 5.05 1.09
C VAL A 44 5.12 3.57 1.43
N VAL A 45 5.29 2.72 0.42
CA VAL A 45 5.30 1.26 0.55
C VAL A 45 6.46 0.69 -0.26
N ALA A 46 6.93 -0.50 0.10
CA ALA A 46 7.98 -1.16 -0.65
C ALA A 46 7.37 -2.07 -1.72
N ASP A 47 7.01 -3.29 -1.34
CA ASP A 47 6.62 -4.35 -2.28
C ASP A 47 5.11 -4.60 -2.34
N LEU A 48 4.32 -3.85 -1.58
CA LEU A 48 2.87 -4.02 -1.50
C LEU A 48 2.14 -3.71 -2.82
N PHE A 49 2.50 -2.61 -3.47
CA PHE A 49 1.89 -2.15 -4.72
C PHE A 49 2.94 -1.95 -5.81
N PHE A 50 2.57 -2.30 -7.04
CA PHE A 50 3.36 -2.09 -8.24
C PHE A 50 2.65 -1.04 -9.10
N SER A 51 3.38 -0.07 -9.64
CA SER A 51 2.81 1.05 -10.41
C SER A 51 3.57 1.26 -11.72
N PHE A 52 3.20 0.51 -12.75
CA PHE A 52 3.90 0.55 -14.04
C PHE A 52 3.44 1.74 -14.91
N PRO A 53 4.33 2.31 -15.74
CA PRO A 53 4.01 3.44 -16.61
C PRO A 53 2.84 3.18 -17.55
N SER A 54 1.95 4.16 -17.70
CA SER A 54 0.80 4.10 -18.64
C SER A 54 1.24 3.88 -20.08
N GLU A 55 2.41 4.41 -20.44
CA GLU A 55 3.00 4.36 -21.78
C GLU A 55 3.56 2.97 -22.15
N MET A 56 3.57 2.02 -21.20
CA MET A 56 4.08 0.67 -21.44
C MET A 56 3.32 -0.02 -22.57
N ARG A 57 4.04 -0.54 -23.57
CA ARG A 57 3.50 -1.18 -24.78
C ARG A 57 4.10 -2.55 -25.03
N GLY A 58 3.51 -3.29 -25.97
CA GLY A 58 4.02 -4.58 -26.45
C GLY A 58 4.03 -5.69 -25.39
N TRP A 59 5.04 -6.55 -25.46
CA TRP A 59 5.20 -7.72 -24.61
C TRP A 59 5.23 -7.40 -23.10
N PRO A 60 5.97 -6.38 -22.61
CA PRO A 60 5.93 -6.00 -21.19
C PRO A 60 4.52 -5.68 -20.69
N ARG A 61 3.73 -4.92 -21.46
CA ARG A 61 2.35 -4.59 -21.11
C ARG A 61 1.47 -5.84 -21.03
N PHE A 62 1.64 -6.75 -21.99
CA PHE A 62 0.93 -8.02 -22.00
C PHE A 62 1.27 -8.85 -20.75
N PHE A 63 2.57 -8.96 -20.43
CA PHE A 63 3.04 -9.67 -19.25
C PHE A 63 2.44 -9.10 -17.96
N VAL A 64 2.49 -7.77 -17.75
CA VAL A 64 1.93 -7.13 -16.55
C VAL A 64 0.42 -7.38 -16.44
N ARG A 65 -0.33 -7.18 -17.54
CA ARG A 65 -1.78 -7.34 -17.52
C ARG A 65 -2.23 -8.78 -17.32
N HIS A 66 -1.57 -9.74 -17.97
CA HIS A 66 -2.05 -11.12 -18.05
C HIS A 66 -1.30 -12.10 -17.14
N VAL A 67 0.02 -11.95 -16.99
CA VAL A 67 0.84 -12.81 -16.14
C VAL A 67 0.85 -12.28 -14.70
N MET A 68 1.14 -10.99 -14.50
CA MET A 68 1.08 -10.38 -13.15
C MET A 68 -0.36 -10.13 -12.67
N ARG A 69 -1.34 -10.17 -13.59
CA ARG A 69 -2.77 -9.89 -13.36
C ARG A 69 -3.02 -8.48 -12.79
N LEU A 70 -2.43 -7.49 -13.44
CA LEU A 70 -2.56 -6.06 -13.14
C LEU A 70 -3.19 -5.34 -14.35
N PRO A 71 -4.52 -5.39 -14.53
CA PRO A 71 -5.19 -4.89 -15.74
C PRO A 71 -5.02 -3.38 -15.95
N ARG A 72 -4.84 -2.64 -14.86
CA ARG A 72 -4.66 -1.18 -14.84
C ARG A 72 -3.20 -0.75 -14.76
N LEU A 73 -2.25 -1.67 -14.92
CA LEU A 73 -0.83 -1.43 -14.70
C LEU A 73 -0.47 -1.00 -13.27
N PHE A 74 -1.45 -1.05 -12.35
CA PHE A 74 -1.29 -0.75 -10.95
C PHE A 74 -1.95 -1.84 -10.08
N GLY A 75 -1.33 -2.18 -8.95
CA GLY A 75 -1.95 -2.96 -7.88
C GLY A 75 -1.06 -4.02 -7.23
N VAL A 76 -1.69 -4.98 -6.55
CA VAL A 76 -0.98 -6.08 -5.87
C VAL A 76 -0.80 -7.23 -6.85
N SER A 77 0.45 -7.57 -7.19
CA SER A 77 0.74 -8.61 -8.19
C SER A 77 0.22 -9.99 -7.76
N VAL A 78 -0.15 -10.85 -8.73
CA VAL A 78 -0.57 -12.23 -8.42
C VAL A 78 0.50 -13.02 -7.67
N PHE A 79 1.77 -12.72 -7.92
CA PHE A 79 2.91 -13.34 -7.22
C PHE A 79 2.92 -12.94 -5.75
N PHE A 80 2.76 -11.65 -5.44
CA PHE A 80 2.64 -11.19 -4.06
C PHE A 80 1.43 -11.85 -3.38
N ARG A 81 0.26 -11.84 -4.05
CA ARG A 81 -0.97 -12.43 -3.51
C ARG A 81 -0.87 -13.93 -3.21
N ARG A 82 -0.17 -14.70 -4.05
CA ARG A 82 -0.07 -16.17 -3.89
C ARG A 82 1.09 -16.61 -3.02
N LEU A 83 2.21 -15.91 -3.08
CA LEU A 83 3.44 -16.34 -2.40
C LEU A 83 3.59 -15.71 -1.02
N MET A 84 3.21 -14.43 -0.89
CA MET A 84 3.45 -13.62 0.30
C MET A 84 2.26 -13.61 1.25
N ILE A 85 1.02 -13.48 0.78
CA ILE A 85 -0.16 -13.45 1.66
C ILE A 85 -0.46 -14.87 2.18
N ARG A 86 -0.48 -15.03 3.51
CA ARG A 86 -0.75 -16.28 4.24
C ARG A 86 -2.02 -16.20 5.08
N ASP A 87 -2.31 -15.04 5.63
CA ASP A 87 -3.57 -14.77 6.32
C ASP A 87 -4.27 -13.61 5.60
N LYS A 88 -5.29 -13.97 4.80
CA LYS A 88 -6.08 -12.99 4.04
C LYS A 88 -6.86 -12.05 4.95
N GLN A 89 -7.35 -12.51 6.10
CA GLN A 89 -8.13 -11.68 6.99
C GLN A 89 -7.25 -10.64 7.69
N ALA A 90 -6.05 -11.04 8.14
CA ALA A 90 -5.07 -10.11 8.68
C ALA A 90 -4.61 -9.08 7.65
N PHE A 91 -4.41 -9.51 6.40
CA PHE A 91 -4.09 -8.61 5.29
C PHE A 91 -5.21 -7.59 5.06
N VAL A 92 -6.47 -8.04 4.97
CA VAL A 92 -7.63 -7.14 4.81
C VAL A 92 -7.76 -6.15 5.98
N ARG A 93 -7.55 -6.59 7.23
CA ARG A 93 -7.52 -5.68 8.39
C ARG A 93 -6.44 -4.60 8.24
N SER A 94 -5.25 -4.98 7.77
CA SER A 94 -4.14 -4.05 7.51
C SER A 94 -4.47 -3.07 6.40
N MET A 95 -5.06 -3.53 5.29
CA MET A 95 -5.48 -2.66 4.19
C MET A 95 -6.58 -1.68 4.64
N ASN A 96 -7.55 -2.13 5.44
CA ASN A 96 -8.57 -1.24 6.01
C ASN A 96 -7.94 -0.22 6.97
N ALA A 97 -6.89 -0.58 7.72
CA ALA A 97 -6.17 0.36 8.56
C ALA A 97 -5.40 1.40 7.76
N LEU A 98 -4.71 0.97 6.70
CA LEU A 98 -4.03 1.84 5.75
C LEU A 98 -5.00 2.83 5.10
N LEU A 99 -6.16 2.36 4.61
CA LEU A 99 -7.16 3.19 3.95
C LEU A 99 -7.83 4.24 4.85
N ARG A 100 -7.70 4.13 6.18
CA ARG A 100 -8.15 5.18 7.11
C ARG A 100 -7.24 6.40 7.13
N TRP A 101 -5.99 6.28 6.70
CA TRP A 101 -5.09 7.43 6.60
C TRP A 101 -5.48 8.35 5.45
N ASP A 102 -5.27 9.65 5.62
CA ASP A 102 -5.67 10.67 4.67
C ASP A 102 -4.55 11.03 3.67
N PHE A 103 -4.05 10.04 2.94
CA PHE A 103 -3.04 10.22 1.91
C PHE A 103 -3.67 10.54 0.54
N GLU A 104 -2.94 11.31 -0.27
CA GLU A 104 -3.29 11.68 -1.65
C GLU A 104 -2.26 11.14 -2.65
N ARG A 105 -1.00 11.04 -2.21
CA ARG A 105 0.15 10.56 -2.99
C ARG A 105 0.61 9.18 -2.50
N LEU A 106 1.08 8.34 -3.41
CA LEU A 106 1.72 7.05 -3.13
C LEU A 106 3.10 6.97 -3.79
N ILE A 107 4.11 6.63 -3.00
CA ILE A 107 5.44 6.23 -3.46
C ILE A 107 5.55 4.71 -3.29
N VAL A 108 5.92 4.03 -4.37
CA VAL A 108 6.20 2.60 -4.42
C VAL A 108 7.67 2.36 -4.71
N ALA A 109 8.23 1.22 -4.30
CA ALA A 109 9.58 0.84 -4.71
C ALA A 109 9.65 0.44 -6.20
N HIS A 110 8.51 0.05 -6.78
CA HIS A 110 8.43 -0.47 -8.14
C HIS A 110 7.80 0.55 -9.09
N TRP A 111 8.67 1.25 -9.82
CA TRP A 111 8.37 2.17 -10.94
C TRP A 111 7.84 3.55 -10.54
N GLU A 112 6.66 3.95 -11.00
CA GLU A 112 6.22 5.35 -10.97
C GLU A 112 5.36 5.65 -9.72
N PRO A 113 5.65 6.72 -8.98
CA PRO A 113 4.75 7.22 -7.95
C PRO A 113 3.37 7.57 -8.52
N ILE A 114 2.34 7.46 -7.68
CA ILE A 114 1.02 8.02 -7.96
C ILE A 114 0.94 9.38 -7.26
N GLU A 115 0.86 10.45 -8.05
CA GLU A 115 0.90 11.82 -7.55
C GLU A 115 -0.42 12.29 -6.91
N LYS A 116 -1.57 11.78 -7.39
CA LYS A 116 -2.92 12.15 -6.93
C LYS A 116 -3.85 10.95 -6.93
N ASP A 117 -4.94 11.04 -6.18
CA ASP A 117 -6.00 10.03 -6.10
C ASP A 117 -5.47 8.62 -5.74
N ALA A 118 -4.38 8.57 -4.97
CA ALA A 118 -3.73 7.31 -4.61
C ALA A 118 -4.66 6.40 -3.80
N LYS A 119 -5.57 6.96 -3.00
CA LYS A 119 -6.52 6.18 -2.21
C LYS A 119 -7.51 5.45 -3.12
N GLU A 120 -8.09 6.15 -4.07
CA GLU A 120 -9.01 5.61 -5.07
C GLU A 120 -8.33 4.52 -5.91
N ALA A 121 -7.09 4.76 -6.33
CA ALA A 121 -6.28 3.79 -7.05
C ALA A 121 -6.07 2.50 -6.22
N ILE A 122 -5.68 2.63 -4.94
CA ILE A 122 -5.47 1.49 -4.04
C ILE A 122 -6.77 0.73 -3.82
N GLU A 123 -7.88 1.42 -3.55
CA GLU A 123 -9.18 0.77 -3.35
C GLU A 123 -9.59 -0.03 -4.59
N GLN A 124 -9.42 0.55 -5.78
CA GLN A 124 -9.71 -0.15 -7.03
C GLN A 124 -8.79 -1.36 -7.23
N ALA A 125 -7.49 -1.23 -6.95
CA ALA A 125 -6.54 -2.32 -7.06
C ALA A 125 -6.84 -3.48 -6.10
N LEU A 126 -7.31 -3.18 -4.88
CA LEU A 126 -7.74 -4.18 -3.91
C LEU A 126 -9.00 -4.90 -4.39
N ARG A 127 -9.98 -4.18 -4.95
CA ARG A 127 -11.17 -4.77 -5.58
C ARG A 127 -10.81 -5.67 -6.76
N ASP A 128 -9.98 -5.20 -7.68
CA ASP A 128 -9.50 -5.97 -8.85
C ASP A 128 -8.71 -7.23 -8.42
N SER A 129 -8.13 -7.19 -7.22
CA SER A 129 -7.41 -8.31 -6.60
C SER A 129 -8.30 -9.28 -5.82
N GLY A 130 -9.61 -9.01 -5.72
CA GLY A 130 -10.57 -9.82 -4.97
C GLY A 130 -10.55 -9.59 -3.45
N PHE A 131 -9.95 -8.51 -2.98
CA PHE A 131 -10.01 -8.12 -1.57
C PHE A 131 -11.17 -7.17 -1.33
N GLN A 132 -12.04 -7.54 -0.40
CA GLN A 132 -13.13 -6.68 0.08
C GLN A 132 -12.58 -5.80 1.20
N CYS A 133 -12.04 -4.64 0.80
CA CYS A 133 -11.61 -3.58 1.70
C CYS A 133 -12.55 -2.39 1.51
N GLY A 134 -12.89 -1.71 2.60
CA GLY A 134 -13.77 -0.56 2.56
C GLY A 134 -13.48 0.35 3.74
N ARG A 135 -13.82 1.64 3.63
CA ARG A 135 -13.92 2.50 4.81
C ARG A 135 -14.89 1.82 5.77
N GLY A 136 -14.40 1.31 6.90
CA GLY A 136 -15.28 1.09 8.05
C GLY A 136 -16.07 2.38 8.31
N PRO A 137 -17.24 2.31 8.98
CA PRO A 137 -18.09 3.48 9.17
C PRO A 137 -17.23 4.65 9.67
N SER A 138 -17.35 5.79 8.99
CA SER A 138 -16.77 7.06 9.44
C SER A 138 -17.06 7.20 10.93
N ALA A 139 -16.03 7.49 11.74
CA ALA A 139 -16.23 7.79 13.14
C ALA A 139 -17.35 8.83 13.29
N PRO A 140 -18.28 8.68 14.25
CA PRO A 140 -19.36 9.62 14.42
C PRO A 140 -18.76 11.02 14.61
N THR A 141 -19.21 11.96 13.77
CA THR A 141 -18.95 13.39 13.97
C THR A 141 -19.38 13.72 15.40
N PRO A 142 -18.53 14.37 16.23
CA PRO A 142 -18.97 14.80 17.54
C PRO A 142 -20.15 15.75 17.32
N SER A 143 -21.32 15.37 17.85
CA SER A 143 -22.49 16.23 17.88
C SER A 143 -22.11 17.47 18.70
N ALA A 144 -22.18 18.63 18.07
CA ALA A 144 -22.14 19.88 18.79
C ALA A 144 -23.36 19.92 19.74
N SER A 145 -23.09 19.99 21.04
CA SER A 145 -24.02 20.36 22.10
C SER A 145 -23.20 21.01 23.22
#